data_AF-A0A853ATP1-F1
#
_entry.id   AF-A0A853ATP1-F1
#
_cell.length_a   1.000
_cell.length_b   1.000
_cell.length_c   1.000
_cell.angle_alpha   90.00
_cell.angle_beta   90.00
_cell.angle_gamma   90.00
#
_symmetry.space_group_name_H-M   'P 1'
#
loop_
_entity.id
_entity.type
_entity.pdbx_description
1 polymer ?
#
loop_
_entity_poly.entity_id
_entity_poly.type
_entity_poly.pdbx_seq_one_letter_code
_entity_poly.pdbx_strand_id
1 'polypeptide(L)'
;MERKRKVAAGTILAAAAAIVGFLADGLDVLDRFTGGADQTTSPAAPSPEPTPSEDPALIAQPSASTAPPARLEFGEPERVPWSVSDTSCGQSHEIDWDAPGTSPAADPGETDFSYGTSDCSPPSFHATHGGLVPPGTALDALACRSAAMAGALPIWVENGDVEELGLVPGAAICIVTDRDRVVRAQIDEVIALDTIGSPSFRGTATVWVPK
;
A
#
# COMPACT_ATOMS: atom_id res chain seq x y z
N MET A 1 50.92 14.04 17.26
CA MET A 1 51.06 12.60 17.55
C MET A 1 50.00 11.87 16.75
N GLU A 2 50.43 11.28 15.64
CA GLU A 2 49.61 10.39 14.81
C GLU A 2 49.27 9.12 15.60
N ARG A 3 48.03 8.62 15.47
CA ARG A 3 47.76 7.19 15.70
C ARG A 3 46.98 6.61 14.52
N LYS A 4 47.68 5.66 13.92
CA LYS A 4 47.45 4.93 12.68
C LYS A 4 46.17 4.08 12.71
N ARG A 5 45.58 3.97 11.52
CA ARG A 5 44.53 3.01 11.13
C ARG A 5 44.85 1.57 11.57
N LYS A 6 43.80 0.83 11.94
CA LYS A 6 43.71 -0.61 11.72
C LYS A 6 42.38 -0.92 11.05
N VAL A 7 42.47 -1.20 9.75
CA VAL A 7 41.43 -1.87 8.96
C VAL A 7 41.57 -3.36 9.28
N ALA A 8 40.49 -3.98 9.74
CA ALA A 8 40.37 -5.42 9.84
C ALA A 8 39.39 -5.89 8.75
N ALA A 9 39.96 -6.57 7.75
CA ALA A 9 39.23 -7.37 6.78
C ALA A 9 38.67 -8.62 7.47
N GLY A 10 37.45 -9.02 7.12
CA GLY A 10 36.86 -10.24 7.68
C GLY A 10 35.48 -10.57 7.12
N THR A 11 35.49 -11.25 5.98
CA THR A 11 34.50 -12.28 5.58
C THR A 11 33.11 -11.84 5.15
N ILE A 12 32.94 -11.75 3.82
CA ILE A 12 31.65 -11.83 3.12
C ILE A 12 31.16 -13.28 3.24
N LEU A 13 30.08 -13.52 3.97
CA LEU A 13 29.32 -14.76 3.87
C LEU A 13 28.15 -14.51 2.91
N ALA A 14 28.27 -15.04 1.69
CA ALA A 14 27.16 -15.11 0.75
C ALA A 14 26.20 -16.21 1.21
N ALA A 15 24.98 -15.83 1.61
CA ALA A 15 23.87 -16.75 1.74
C ALA A 15 22.97 -16.59 0.51
N ALA A 16 23.16 -17.47 -0.47
CA ALA A 16 22.20 -17.71 -1.54
C ALA A 16 21.04 -18.52 -0.95
N ALA A 17 19.82 -17.97 -0.98
CA ALA A 17 18.60 -18.72 -0.74
C ALA A 17 17.72 -18.63 -1.99
N ALA A 18 17.32 -19.82 -2.43
CA ALA A 18 16.79 -20.12 -3.75
C ALA A 18 15.40 -19.51 -4.02
N ILE A 19 15.26 -19.01 -5.24
CA ILE A 19 13.99 -18.79 -5.92
C ILE A 19 13.37 -20.17 -6.19
N VAL A 20 12.24 -20.49 -5.56
CA VAL A 20 11.35 -21.57 -6.01
C VAL A 20 10.12 -20.91 -6.60
N GLY A 21 10.03 -20.96 -7.93
CA GLY A 21 8.87 -20.55 -8.68
C GLY A 21 7.71 -21.52 -8.46
N PHE A 22 6.50 -20.97 -8.29
CA PHE A 22 5.27 -21.72 -8.44
C PHE A 22 4.67 -21.35 -9.79
N LEU A 23 4.75 -22.28 -10.72
CA LEU A 23 4.13 -22.24 -12.03
C LEU A 23 2.61 -22.33 -11.87
N ALA A 24 1.92 -21.43 -12.57
CA ALA A 24 0.56 -21.65 -13.01
C ALA A 24 0.54 -22.78 -14.06
N ASP A 25 -0.42 -23.70 -13.93
CA ASP A 25 -1.23 -24.31 -15.00
C ASP A 25 -1.78 -25.67 -14.54
N GLY A 26 -3.08 -25.89 -14.71
CA GLY A 26 -3.66 -27.24 -14.63
C GLY A 26 -5.06 -27.31 -14.03
N LEU A 27 -6.04 -26.68 -14.68
CA LEU A 27 -7.42 -27.14 -14.61
C LEU A 27 -7.54 -28.48 -15.36
N ASP A 28 -8.25 -29.40 -14.71
CA ASP A 28 -9.27 -30.29 -15.28
C ASP A 28 -9.00 -31.78 -15.55
N VAL A 29 -9.92 -32.57 -14.97
CA VAL A 29 -10.45 -33.91 -15.30
C VAL A 29 -9.52 -35.15 -15.31
N LEU A 30 -9.71 -36.08 -14.36
CA LEU A 30 -10.50 -37.31 -14.56
C LEU A 30 -10.55 -38.20 -13.31
N ASP A 31 -11.75 -38.25 -12.73
CA ASP A 31 -12.29 -39.30 -11.88
C ASP A 31 -12.52 -40.59 -12.71
N ARG A 32 -11.86 -41.71 -12.34
CA ARG A 32 -12.34 -43.08 -12.67
C ARG A 32 -11.50 -44.18 -12.00
N PHE A 33 -12.20 -45.31 -11.77
CA PHE A 33 -11.82 -46.61 -11.16
C PHE A 33 -12.11 -46.64 -9.66
N THR A 34 -13.14 -47.34 -9.16
CA THR A 34 -13.62 -48.72 -9.40
C THR A 34 -15.07 -48.81 -8.86
N GLY A 35 -16.09 -49.38 -9.52
CA GLY A 35 -16.27 -50.79 -9.92
C GLY A 35 -17.46 -51.39 -9.15
N GLY A 36 -18.45 -51.98 -9.83
CA GLY A 36 -19.54 -52.74 -9.20
C GLY A 36 -20.84 -52.82 -10.02
N ALA A 37 -21.19 -54.02 -10.45
CA ALA A 37 -22.27 -54.39 -11.38
C ALA A 37 -23.69 -54.37 -10.76
N ASP A 38 -24.75 -54.14 -11.57
CA ASP A 38 -25.70 -55.20 -11.94
C ASP A 38 -26.73 -54.78 -13.03
N GLN A 39 -27.28 -55.81 -13.67
CA GLN A 39 -28.08 -55.97 -14.89
C GLN A 39 -29.33 -55.08 -15.14
N THR A 40 -29.69 -54.84 -16.42
CA THR A 40 -30.76 -55.58 -17.18
C THR A 40 -31.20 -54.80 -18.44
N THR A 41 -31.38 -55.49 -19.57
CA THR A 41 -31.79 -55.01 -20.91
C THR A 41 -33.31 -54.79 -21.13
N SER A 42 -33.66 -53.64 -21.77
CA SER A 42 -34.78 -53.30 -22.72
C SER A 42 -36.28 -53.51 -22.32
N PRO A 43 -37.28 -52.77 -22.88
CA PRO A 43 -37.38 -52.24 -24.27
C PRO A 43 -37.87 -50.77 -24.44
N ALA A 44 -37.81 -50.29 -25.69
CA ALA A 44 -38.09 -48.91 -26.11
C ALA A 44 -39.58 -48.57 -26.39
N ALA A 45 -39.93 -47.28 -26.21
CA ALA A 45 -40.86 -46.40 -26.96
C ALA A 45 -41.70 -45.48 -26.03
N PRO A 46 -42.24 -44.31 -26.44
CA PRO A 46 -41.98 -43.48 -27.63
C PRO A 46 -41.57 -42.02 -27.29
N SER A 47 -41.13 -41.26 -28.31
CA SER A 47 -40.93 -39.80 -28.27
C SER A 47 -42.22 -39.02 -28.00
N PRO A 48 -42.16 -37.92 -27.23
CA PRO A 48 -43.11 -36.82 -27.35
C PRO A 48 -42.62 -35.76 -28.35
N GLU A 49 -43.49 -35.41 -29.31
CA GLU A 49 -43.37 -34.23 -30.18
C GLU A 49 -43.48 -32.91 -29.36
N PRO A 50 -42.98 -31.78 -29.88
CA PRO A 50 -42.84 -30.54 -29.11
C PRO A 50 -44.16 -29.76 -29.07
N THR A 51 -44.57 -29.31 -27.88
CA THR A 51 -45.58 -28.25 -27.72
C THR A 51 -44.93 -26.86 -27.80
N PRO A 52 -45.60 -25.87 -28.40
CA PRO A 52 -45.04 -24.54 -28.62
C PRO A 52 -45.30 -23.54 -27.48
N SER A 53 -44.35 -22.62 -27.34
CA SER A 53 -44.44 -21.26 -26.77
C SER A 53 -44.87 -21.09 -25.31
N GLU A 54 -43.87 -20.89 -24.45
CA GLU A 54 -43.94 -19.86 -23.41
C GLU A 54 -42.74 -18.91 -23.58
N ASP A 55 -43.08 -17.64 -23.77
CA ASP A 55 -42.22 -16.49 -23.93
C ASP A 55 -41.31 -16.33 -22.70
N PRO A 56 -39.97 -16.50 -22.80
CA PRO A 56 -39.11 -16.18 -21.68
C PRO A 56 -39.08 -14.66 -21.57
N ALA A 57 -39.84 -14.18 -20.58
CA ALA A 57 -39.79 -12.84 -20.03
C ALA A 57 -38.38 -12.26 -20.19
N LEU A 58 -38.32 -11.21 -21.00
CA LEU A 58 -37.15 -10.39 -21.23
C LEU A 58 -36.54 -10.00 -19.87
N ILE A 59 -35.57 -10.78 -19.38
CA ILE A 59 -34.74 -10.37 -18.25
C ILE A 59 -33.94 -9.20 -18.81
N ALA A 60 -34.39 -7.98 -18.54
CA ALA A 60 -33.62 -6.78 -18.81
C ALA A 60 -32.30 -6.92 -18.04
N GLN A 61 -31.25 -7.37 -18.73
CA GLN A 61 -29.90 -7.32 -18.20
C GLN A 61 -29.63 -5.84 -17.86
N PRO A 62 -29.15 -5.52 -16.64
CA PRO A 62 -28.70 -4.17 -16.37
C PRO A 62 -27.63 -3.86 -17.41
N SER A 63 -27.92 -2.89 -18.29
CA SER A 63 -26.97 -2.43 -19.30
C SER A 63 -25.68 -2.08 -18.57
N ALA A 64 -24.66 -2.92 -18.72
CA ALA A 64 -23.33 -2.62 -18.23
C ALA A 64 -22.91 -1.33 -18.94
N SER A 65 -22.87 -0.24 -18.17
CA SER A 65 -22.43 1.05 -18.68
C SER A 65 -21.07 0.85 -19.33
N THR A 66 -21.01 0.97 -20.65
CA THR A 66 -19.77 0.86 -21.44
C THR A 66 -19.02 2.20 -21.45
N ALA A 67 -19.38 3.11 -20.56
CA ALA A 67 -18.61 4.32 -20.34
C ALA A 67 -17.21 3.90 -19.85
N PRO A 68 -16.14 4.36 -20.50
CA PRO A 68 -14.79 4.18 -19.97
C PRO A 68 -14.78 4.68 -18.52
N PRO A 69 -14.08 3.99 -17.59
CA PRO A 69 -13.94 4.50 -16.24
C PRO A 69 -13.36 5.92 -16.33
N ALA A 70 -13.97 6.86 -15.61
CA ALA A 70 -13.45 8.21 -15.50
C ALA A 70 -11.98 8.11 -15.05
N ARG A 71 -11.06 8.69 -15.83
CA ARG A 71 -9.65 8.75 -15.44
C ARG A 71 -9.54 9.80 -14.35
N LEU A 72 -8.97 9.41 -13.21
CA LEU A 72 -8.50 10.36 -12.21
C LEU A 72 -7.40 11.20 -12.85
N GLU A 73 -7.63 12.51 -12.93
CA GLU A 73 -6.66 13.48 -13.44
C GLU A 73 -6.20 14.39 -12.30
N PHE A 74 -4.95 14.82 -12.37
CA PHE A 74 -4.33 15.67 -11.35
C PHE A 74 -3.77 16.96 -11.95
N GLY A 75 -3.72 18.00 -11.12
CA GLY A 75 -3.03 19.25 -11.38
C GLY A 75 -1.51 19.13 -11.43
N GLU A 76 -0.85 20.26 -11.69
CA GLU A 76 0.58 20.39 -11.44
C GLU A 76 0.83 20.22 -9.93
N PRO A 77 1.82 19.40 -9.52
CA PRO A 77 2.04 19.14 -8.11
C PRO A 77 2.66 20.33 -7.38
N GLU A 78 2.24 20.51 -6.13
CA GLU A 78 2.90 21.39 -5.18
C GLU A 78 4.03 20.65 -4.44
N ARG A 79 5.10 21.36 -4.07
CA ARG A 79 6.19 20.81 -3.25
C ARG A 79 6.28 21.55 -1.93
N VAL A 80 6.16 20.82 -0.84
CA VAL A 80 6.05 21.39 0.50
C VAL A 80 7.00 20.67 1.46
N PRO A 81 7.75 21.37 2.32
CA PRO A 81 8.55 20.72 3.34
C PRO A 81 7.65 20.03 4.37
N TRP A 82 8.07 18.88 4.89
CA TRP A 82 7.40 18.20 5.99
C TRP A 82 8.42 17.67 7.00
N SER A 83 7.99 17.55 8.25
CA SER A 83 8.79 16.93 9.30
C SER A 83 7.92 16.44 10.44
N VAL A 84 8.31 15.32 11.02
CA VAL A 84 7.77 14.82 12.28
C VAL A 84 8.94 14.48 13.20
N SER A 85 8.74 14.73 14.48
CA SER A 85 9.66 14.33 15.54
C SER A 85 8.86 13.63 16.61
N ASP A 86 9.49 12.84 17.46
CA ASP A 86 8.88 12.51 18.74
C ASP A 86 9.90 12.89 19.80
N THR A 87 9.64 14.03 20.45
CA THR A 87 10.54 14.60 21.45
C THR A 87 10.13 14.27 22.88
N SER A 88 8.96 13.66 23.09
CA SER A 88 8.47 13.31 24.42
C SER A 88 7.28 12.36 24.38
N CYS A 89 7.24 11.42 25.32
CA CYS A 89 6.13 10.48 25.46
C CYS A 89 4.75 11.16 25.49
N GLY A 90 3.78 10.56 24.79
CA GLY A 90 2.40 11.05 24.75
C GLY A 90 2.17 12.25 23.83
N GLN A 91 3.11 12.53 22.92
CA GLN A 91 2.94 13.50 21.85
C GLN A 91 2.69 12.82 20.50
N SER A 92 1.77 13.42 19.74
CA SER A 92 1.53 13.10 18.34
C SER A 92 1.78 14.34 17.49
N HIS A 93 2.50 14.15 16.40
CA HIS A 93 2.65 15.14 15.35
C HIS A 93 1.62 14.85 14.28
N GLU A 94 0.78 15.84 13.98
CA GLU A 94 -0.28 15.75 12.99
C GLU A 94 0.06 16.67 11.81
N ILE A 95 -0.12 16.16 10.60
CA ILE A 95 0.08 16.90 9.36
C ILE A 95 -1.21 16.83 8.55
N ASP A 96 -1.55 17.98 7.99
CA ASP A 96 -2.65 18.21 7.07
C ASP A 96 -2.07 18.89 5.81
N TRP A 97 -2.16 18.20 4.68
CA TRP A 97 -1.70 18.63 3.35
C TRP A 97 -2.84 19.15 2.47
N ASP A 98 -4.04 19.30 2.99
CA ASP A 98 -5.11 19.95 2.28
C ASP A 98 -4.95 21.48 2.25
N ALA A 99 -4.18 22.03 3.20
CA ALA A 99 -3.82 23.44 3.29
C ALA A 99 -2.31 23.65 3.50
N PRO A 100 -1.47 23.38 2.49
CA PRO A 100 -0.03 23.59 2.60
C PRO A 100 0.30 25.10 2.75
N GLY A 101 0.57 25.57 3.97
CA GLY A 101 0.89 27.00 4.20
C GLY A 101 1.00 27.46 5.65
N THR A 102 1.45 28.71 5.84
CA THR A 102 1.77 29.36 7.14
C THR A 102 0.62 30.11 7.81
N SER A 103 -0.62 29.90 7.37
CA SER A 103 -1.80 30.40 8.06
C SER A 103 -2.66 29.18 8.36
N PRO A 104 -3.06 28.93 9.63
CA PRO A 104 -4.04 27.89 9.90
C PRO A 104 -5.23 28.16 8.99
N ALA A 105 -5.55 27.20 8.12
CA ALA A 105 -6.75 27.31 7.32
C ALA A 105 -7.93 27.49 8.30
N ALA A 106 -8.90 28.32 7.91
CA ALA A 106 -10.06 28.59 8.76
C ALA A 106 -10.84 27.32 9.11
N ASP A 107 -10.63 26.27 8.33
CA ASP A 107 -11.02 24.89 8.56
C ASP A 107 -9.85 24.02 8.06
N PRO A 108 -8.95 23.54 8.96
CA PRO A 108 -7.76 22.81 8.54
C PRO A 108 -8.13 21.64 7.60
N GLY A 109 -9.14 20.85 7.97
CA GLY A 109 -9.39 19.55 7.37
C GLY A 109 -9.23 18.47 8.42
N GLU A 110 -9.37 17.21 8.02
CA GLU A 110 -8.99 16.09 8.87
C GLU A 110 -7.46 15.90 8.85
N THR A 111 -6.90 15.29 9.89
CA THR A 111 -5.47 14.94 9.87
C THR A 111 -5.20 13.87 8.83
N ASP A 112 -4.36 14.20 7.86
CA ASP A 112 -3.95 13.26 6.81
C ASP A 112 -2.97 12.20 7.32
N PHE A 113 -2.10 12.62 8.23
CA PHE A 113 -1.03 11.79 8.74
C PHE A 113 -0.66 12.17 10.16
N SER A 114 -0.41 11.17 10.98
CA SER A 114 0.19 11.37 12.28
C SER A 114 1.36 10.44 12.54
N TYR A 115 2.27 10.94 13.36
CA TYR A 115 3.41 10.21 13.90
C TYR A 115 3.48 10.47 15.39
N GLY A 116 3.37 9.42 16.20
CA GLY A 116 3.44 9.57 17.65
C GLY A 116 2.85 8.38 18.40
N THR A 117 2.72 8.56 19.71
CA THR A 117 2.14 7.60 20.63
C THR A 117 1.24 8.31 21.64
N SER A 118 0.19 7.62 22.09
CA SER A 118 -0.62 8.10 23.22
C SER A 118 -0.10 7.62 24.59
N ASP A 119 0.81 6.63 24.61
CA ASP A 119 1.12 5.85 25.81
C ASP A 119 2.61 5.45 25.96
N CYS A 120 3.54 6.41 25.93
CA CYS A 120 5.00 6.18 26.14
C CYS A 120 5.62 5.02 25.34
N SER A 121 4.91 4.50 24.36
CA SER A 121 5.26 3.37 23.54
C SER A 121 5.96 3.89 22.28
N PRO A 122 6.68 3.05 21.51
CA PRO A 122 7.30 3.54 20.28
C PRO A 122 6.23 4.17 19.36
N PRO A 123 6.54 5.27 18.68
CA PRO A 123 5.57 5.92 17.84
C PRO A 123 5.27 5.07 16.61
N SER A 124 4.12 5.36 16.02
CA SER A 124 3.66 4.71 14.81
C SER A 124 3.20 5.73 13.80
N PHE A 125 3.25 5.34 12.53
CA PHE A 125 2.69 6.13 11.46
C PHE A 125 1.22 5.77 11.27
N HIS A 126 0.37 6.78 11.20
CA HIS A 126 -1.05 6.61 10.95
C HIS A 126 -1.51 7.51 9.81
N ALA A 127 -2.32 6.93 8.93
CA ALA A 127 -3.09 7.63 7.90
C ALA A 127 -4.30 6.74 7.57
N THR A 128 -5.41 7.34 7.13
CA THR A 128 -6.59 6.57 6.67
C THR A 128 -6.24 5.69 5.47
N HIS A 129 -5.48 6.24 4.53
CA HIS A 129 -4.89 5.51 3.41
C HIS A 129 -3.41 5.87 3.32
N GLY A 130 -2.53 4.90 3.57
CA GLY A 130 -1.10 5.15 3.70
C GLY A 130 -0.26 3.93 3.36
N GLY A 131 0.85 4.14 2.65
CA GLY A 131 1.79 3.09 2.32
C GLY A 131 3.22 3.59 2.26
N LEU A 132 4.14 2.87 2.89
CA LEU A 132 5.57 3.10 2.73
C LEU A 132 6.05 2.49 1.41
N VAL A 133 6.79 3.26 0.62
CA VAL A 133 7.34 2.82 -0.65
C VAL A 133 8.87 2.94 -0.69
N PRO A 134 9.58 2.00 -1.35
CA PRO A 134 11.04 2.05 -1.46
C PRO A 134 11.55 3.29 -2.21
N PRO A 135 12.84 3.62 -2.06
CA PRO A 135 13.46 4.71 -2.79
C PRO A 135 13.27 4.63 -4.30
N GLY A 136 12.95 5.76 -4.93
CA GLY A 136 12.79 5.86 -6.38
C GLY A 136 11.51 5.22 -6.95
N THR A 137 10.57 4.80 -6.09
CA THR A 137 9.29 4.22 -6.53
C THR A 137 8.11 5.18 -6.30
N ALA A 138 6.99 4.87 -6.94
CA ALA A 138 5.73 5.62 -6.89
C ALA A 138 5.92 7.14 -7.12
N LEU A 139 6.59 7.51 -8.21
CA LEU A 139 7.01 8.89 -8.50
C LEU A 139 5.90 9.77 -9.12
N ASP A 140 4.77 9.17 -9.49
CA ASP A 140 3.60 9.86 -10.03
C ASP A 140 2.37 9.64 -9.15
N ALA A 141 1.35 10.50 -9.35
CA ALA A 141 0.14 10.51 -8.54
C ALA A 141 -0.60 9.18 -8.53
N LEU A 142 -0.70 8.49 -9.67
CA LEU A 142 -1.46 7.25 -9.76
C LEU A 142 -0.73 6.10 -9.08
N ALA A 143 0.58 5.98 -9.31
CA ALA A 143 1.40 4.98 -8.64
C ALA A 143 1.42 5.18 -7.12
N CYS A 144 1.51 6.43 -6.66
CA CYS A 144 1.49 6.76 -5.23
C CYS A 144 0.12 6.52 -4.61
N ARG A 145 -0.97 6.89 -5.29
CA ARG A 145 -2.33 6.56 -4.87
C ARG A 145 -2.54 5.05 -4.74
N SER A 146 -2.09 4.27 -5.74
CA SER A 146 -2.18 2.81 -5.68
C SER A 146 -1.39 2.23 -4.50
N ALA A 147 -0.20 2.77 -4.23
CA ALA A 147 0.59 2.36 -3.08
C ALA A 147 -0.04 2.74 -1.73
N ALA A 148 -0.67 3.92 -1.63
CA ALA A 148 -1.38 4.34 -0.42
C ALA A 148 -2.60 3.45 -0.13
N MET A 149 -3.35 3.07 -1.17
CA MET A 149 -4.54 2.23 -1.03
C MET A 149 -4.23 0.76 -0.72
N ALA A 150 -3.09 0.25 -1.19
CA ALA A 150 -2.65 -1.12 -0.96
C ALA A 150 -1.74 -1.27 0.28
N GLY A 151 -1.16 -0.16 0.71
CA GLY A 151 -0.01 -0.15 1.60
C GLY A 151 -0.37 -0.38 3.07
N ALA A 152 0.68 -0.61 3.83
CA ALA A 152 0.65 -0.57 5.28
C ALA A 152 1.75 0.39 5.75
N LEU A 153 1.48 1.12 6.82
CA LEU A 153 2.46 1.95 7.49
C LEU A 153 3.04 1.19 8.70
N PRO A 154 4.31 1.44 9.05
CA PRO A 154 4.92 0.89 10.25
C PRO A 154 4.12 1.21 11.53
N ILE A 155 3.82 0.16 12.30
CA ILE A 155 3.03 0.22 13.54
C ILE A 155 3.88 0.41 14.81
N TRP A 156 5.20 0.30 14.72
CA TRP A 156 6.15 0.58 15.80
C TRP A 156 7.44 1.05 15.14
N VAL A 157 7.92 2.23 15.50
CA VAL A 157 9.09 2.85 14.89
C VAL A 157 10.10 3.21 15.97
N GLU A 158 11.08 2.34 16.17
CA GLU A 158 12.21 2.55 17.06
C GLU A 158 13.47 2.93 16.29
N ASN A 159 14.40 3.64 16.93
CA ASN A 159 15.69 3.98 16.32
C ASN A 159 16.47 2.75 15.82
N GLY A 160 16.31 1.58 16.45
CA GLY A 160 16.98 0.34 16.07
C GLY A 160 16.48 -0.29 14.78
N ASP A 161 15.23 0.00 14.40
CA ASP A 161 14.51 -0.75 13.36
C ASP A 161 14.30 0.07 12.08
N VAL A 162 14.70 1.34 12.05
CA VAL A 162 14.42 2.26 10.93
C VAL A 162 14.82 1.70 9.57
N GLU A 163 16.00 1.11 9.45
CA GLU A 163 16.47 0.53 8.20
C GLU A 163 15.71 -0.75 7.83
N GLU A 164 15.41 -1.62 8.82
CA GLU A 164 14.65 -2.85 8.61
C GLU A 164 13.21 -2.56 8.14
N LEU A 165 12.61 -1.50 8.69
CA LEU A 165 11.30 -1.00 8.30
C LEU A 165 11.31 -0.29 6.93
N GLY A 166 12.48 -0.09 6.31
CA GLY A 166 12.61 0.61 5.03
C GLY A 166 12.47 2.14 5.15
N LEU A 167 12.56 2.68 6.36
CA LEU A 167 12.52 4.12 6.65
C LEU A 167 13.91 4.72 6.45
N VAL A 168 14.29 4.85 5.18
CA VAL A 168 15.61 5.32 4.76
C VAL A 168 15.50 6.56 3.87
N PRO A 169 16.56 7.40 3.78
CA PRO A 169 16.59 8.50 2.84
C PRO A 169 16.28 8.04 1.40
N GLY A 170 15.39 8.78 0.74
CA GLY A 170 14.89 8.49 -0.60
C GLY A 170 13.59 7.69 -0.65
N ALA A 171 13.26 6.94 0.41
CA ALA A 171 11.95 6.29 0.56
C ALA A 171 10.84 7.35 0.67
N ALA A 172 9.59 6.94 0.50
CA ALA A 172 8.47 7.87 0.62
C ALA A 172 7.26 7.23 1.29
N ILE A 173 6.49 8.06 1.97
CA ILE A 173 5.18 7.71 2.49
C ILE A 173 4.15 8.25 1.49
N CYS A 174 3.39 7.34 0.90
CA CYS A 174 2.29 7.65 -0.02
C CYS A 174 0.98 7.69 0.74
N ILE A 175 0.24 8.80 0.62
CA ILE A 175 -0.99 9.07 1.38
C ILE A 175 -2.07 9.57 0.42
N VAL A 176 -3.32 9.23 0.73
CA VAL A 176 -4.50 9.85 0.11
C VAL A 176 -5.30 10.56 1.19
N THR A 177 -5.46 11.88 1.04
CA THR A 177 -6.15 12.76 1.99
C THR A 177 -7.65 12.55 1.95
N ASP A 178 -8.39 13.10 2.92
CA ASP A 178 -9.85 13.08 2.91
C ASP A 178 -10.45 13.90 1.75
N ARG A 179 -9.69 14.87 1.20
CA ARG A 179 -10.04 15.62 -0.01
C ARG A 179 -9.47 15.04 -1.30
N ASP A 180 -9.18 13.74 -1.32
CA ASP A 180 -8.70 12.97 -2.49
C ASP A 180 -7.38 13.48 -3.08
N ARG A 181 -6.60 14.29 -2.33
CA ARG A 181 -5.24 14.64 -2.76
C ARG A 181 -4.35 13.44 -2.61
N VAL A 182 -3.37 13.34 -3.51
CA VAL A 182 -2.31 12.34 -3.38
C VAL A 182 -1.06 13.03 -2.88
N VAL A 183 -0.48 12.50 -1.82
CA VAL A 183 0.74 13.03 -1.22
C VAL A 183 1.83 11.97 -1.28
N ARG A 184 2.98 12.34 -1.84
CA ARG A 184 4.22 11.56 -1.73
C ARG A 184 5.19 12.30 -0.82
N ALA A 185 5.19 11.95 0.46
CA ALA A 185 6.09 12.51 1.46
C ALA A 185 7.45 11.79 1.42
N GLN A 186 8.40 12.34 0.67
CA GLN A 186 9.75 11.77 0.57
C GLN A 186 10.52 12.02 1.85
N ILE A 187 11.18 10.98 2.36
CA ILE A 187 12.11 11.06 3.48
C ILE A 187 13.45 11.51 2.90
N ASP A 188 13.85 12.74 3.20
CA ASP A 188 15.16 13.25 2.80
C ASP A 188 16.21 12.96 3.89
N GLU A 189 15.78 12.91 5.15
CA GLU A 189 16.65 12.65 6.29
C GLU A 189 15.92 11.91 7.42
N VAL A 190 16.67 10.99 8.04
CA VAL A 190 16.29 10.26 9.26
C VAL A 190 17.26 10.68 10.36
N ILE A 191 16.71 11.19 11.46
CA ILE A 191 17.48 11.64 12.63
C ILE A 191 17.21 10.64 13.74
N ALA A 192 18.05 9.62 13.85
CA ALA A 192 18.00 8.64 14.92
C ALA A 192 18.89 9.09 16.09
N LEU A 193 18.46 8.79 17.32
CA LEU A 193 19.26 9.02 18.53
C LEU A 193 20.02 7.73 18.90
N ASP A 194 21.28 7.89 19.31
CA ASP A 194 22.30 6.84 19.37
C ASP A 194 22.02 5.68 20.36
N THR A 195 20.97 5.73 21.17
CA THR A 195 20.77 4.71 22.23
C THR A 195 19.34 4.54 22.74
N ILE A 196 18.53 5.61 22.82
CA ILE A 196 17.15 5.53 23.33
C ILE A 196 16.30 6.61 22.65
N GLY A 197 15.14 6.23 22.12
CA GLY A 197 14.13 7.16 21.63
C GLY A 197 13.56 6.79 20.26
N SER A 198 12.77 7.72 19.77
CA SER A 198 12.08 7.64 18.50
C SER A 198 12.83 8.43 17.42
N PRO A 199 12.90 7.93 16.18
CA PRO A 199 13.52 8.69 15.10
C PRO A 199 12.67 9.91 14.74
N SER A 200 13.32 10.96 14.25
CA SER A 200 12.64 12.07 13.57
C SER A 200 12.85 11.96 12.07
N PHE A 201 11.85 12.38 11.31
CA PHE A 201 11.86 12.33 9.85
C PHE A 201 11.60 13.71 9.29
N ARG A 202 12.31 14.06 8.23
CA ARG A 202 12.04 15.28 7.46
C ARG A 202 12.28 15.08 5.98
N GLY A 203 11.60 15.87 5.17
CA GLY A 203 11.88 15.96 3.76
C GLY A 203 10.88 16.80 3.00
N THR A 204 10.62 16.39 1.76
CA THR A 204 9.78 17.13 0.82
C THR A 204 8.60 16.28 0.38
N ALA A 205 7.39 16.81 0.55
CA ALA A 205 6.18 16.19 0.06
C ALA A 205 5.82 16.77 -1.31
N THR A 206 5.44 15.89 -2.24
CA THR A 206 4.84 16.24 -3.52
C THR A 206 3.33 16.01 -3.42
N VAL A 207 2.53 17.06 -3.62
CA VAL A 207 1.08 17.04 -3.41
C VAL A 207 0.38 17.25 -4.75
N TRP A 208 -0.41 16.26 -5.18
CA TRP A 208 -1.25 16.33 -6.37
C TRP A 208 -2.70 16.57 -5.99
N VAL A 209 -3.28 17.63 -6.55
CA VAL A 209 -4.70 17.97 -6.37
C VAL A 209 -5.51 17.39 -7.54
N PRO A 210 -6.61 16.66 -7.28
CA PRO A 210 -7.49 16.15 -8.34
C PRO A 210 -8.12 17.29 -9.16
N LYS A 211 -8.41 17.03 -10.43
CA LYS A 211 -9.07 17.96 -11.37
C LYS A 211 -10.54 17.63 -11.60
#